data_AF-A0A940PEL6-F1
#
_entry.id   AF-A0A940PEL6-F1
#
_cell.length_a   1.000
_cell.length_b   1.000
_cell.length_c   1.000
_cell.angle_alpha   90.00
_cell.angle_beta   90.00
_cell.angle_gamma   90.00
#
_symmetry.space_group_name_H-M   'P 1'
#
loop_
_entity.id
_entity.type
_entity.pdbx_description
1 polymer ?
#
loop_
_entity_poly.entity_id
_entity_poly.type
_entity_poly.pdbx_seq_one_letter_code
_entity_poly.pdbx_strand_id
1 'polypeptide(L)'
;MTLIKRVIITLISLCLLVPAYLLLFHKEWSVTSLANSFFMLALLFFMITAFIGVFVSGFFDNFQKNMKDTLRLRKNTEPKDYLKTSKIFSKQPTYWLAVAIGLLLISLLLLVFA
;
A
#
# COMPACT_ATOMS: atom_id res chain seq x y z
N MET A 1 2.21 -15.53 -12.44
CA MET A 1 1.21 -15.55 -11.35
C MET A 1 0.29 -14.34 -11.51
N THR A 2 -1.03 -14.53 -11.60
CA THR A 2 -2.00 -13.44 -11.77
C THR A 2 -2.08 -12.56 -10.52
N LEU A 3 -2.51 -11.29 -10.66
CA LEU A 3 -2.67 -10.35 -9.54
C LEU A 3 -3.52 -10.95 -8.42
N ILE A 4 -4.65 -11.57 -8.79
CA ILE A 4 -5.59 -12.22 -7.87
C ILE A 4 -4.89 -13.33 -7.08
N LYS A 5 -4.11 -14.20 -7.74
CA LYS A 5 -3.37 -15.26 -7.04
C LYS A 5 -2.38 -14.69 -6.02
N ARG A 6 -1.69 -13.58 -6.35
CA ARG A 6 -0.80 -12.89 -5.40
C ARG A 6 -1.57 -12.39 -4.19
N VAL A 7 -2.67 -11.66 -4.40
CA VAL A 7 -3.50 -11.11 -3.32
C VAL A 7 -4.01 -12.22 -2.40
N ILE A 8 -4.54 -13.32 -2.96
CA ILE A 8 -5.05 -14.45 -2.17
C ILE A 8 -3.94 -15.08 -1.32
N ILE A 9 -2.76 -15.33 -1.90
CA ILE A 9 -1.62 -15.90 -1.16
C ILE A 9 -1.22 -14.98 0.01
N THR A 10 -1.17 -13.67 -0.23
CA THR A 10 -0.82 -12.70 0.81
C THR A 10 -1.87 -12.66 1.93
N LEU A 11 -3.16 -12.68 1.58
CA LEU A 11 -4.24 -12.72 2.57
C LEU A 11 -4.21 -14.01 3.40
N ILE A 12 -4.05 -15.18 2.75
CA ILE A 12 -3.94 -16.47 3.47
C ILE A 12 -2.73 -16.47 4.40
N SER A 13 -1.58 -16.00 3.92
CA SER A 13 -0.36 -15.89 4.73
C SER A 13 -0.57 -15.02 5.98
N LEU A 14 -1.16 -13.83 5.81
CA LEU A 14 -1.47 -12.93 6.92
C LEU A 14 -2.53 -13.53 7.87
N CYS A 15 -3.54 -14.20 7.35
CA CYS A 15 -4.54 -14.88 8.16
C CYS A 15 -3.98 -16.03 9.02
N LEU A 16 -2.83 -16.60 8.65
CA LEU A 16 -2.14 -17.61 9.46
C LEU A 16 -1.14 -16.98 10.42
N LEU A 17 -0.36 -15.99 9.95
CA LEU A 17 0.71 -15.38 10.74
C LEU A 17 0.18 -14.51 11.89
N VAL A 18 -0.90 -13.75 11.67
CA VAL A 18 -1.43 -12.83 12.69
C VAL A 18 -1.99 -13.57 13.91
N PRO A 19 -2.86 -14.59 13.76
CA PRO A 19 -3.28 -15.41 14.91
C PRO A 19 -2.11 -16.13 15.59
N ALA A 20 -1.17 -16.68 14.81
CA ALA A 20 0.00 -17.36 15.38
C ALA A 20 0.85 -16.39 16.24
N TYR A 21 1.06 -15.17 15.75
CA TYR A 21 1.75 -14.12 16.50
C TYR A 21 1.00 -13.77 17.80
N LEU A 22 -0.32 -13.56 17.73
CA LEU A 22 -1.13 -13.26 18.92
C LEU A 22 -1.10 -14.42 19.93
N LEU A 23 -1.18 -15.67 19.48
CA LEU A 23 -1.12 -16.85 20.36
C LEU A 23 0.23 -17.00 21.06
N LEU A 24 1.34 -16.66 20.38
CA LEU A 24 2.68 -16.80 20.93
C LEU A 24 3.07 -15.65 21.88
N PHE A 25 2.55 -14.45 21.66
CA PHE A 25 3.02 -13.23 22.32
C PHE A 25 1.96 -12.46 23.12
N HIS A 26 0.67 -12.76 22.99
CA HIS A 26 -0.39 -12.12 23.78
C HIS A 26 -1.08 -13.13 24.71
N LYS A 27 -1.28 -12.72 25.97
CA LYS A 27 -1.93 -13.55 26.99
C LYS A 27 -3.45 -13.67 26.82
N GLU A 28 -4.07 -12.70 26.16
CA GLU A 28 -5.52 -12.64 26.00
C GLU A 28 -5.88 -12.74 24.52
N TRP A 29 -6.39 -13.90 24.14
CA TRP A 29 -6.89 -14.14 22.80
C TRP A 29 -8.39 -13.83 22.78
N SER A 30 -8.79 -12.84 21.97
CA SER A 30 -10.19 -12.50 21.74
C SER A 30 -10.43 -12.19 20.26
N VAL A 31 -11.67 -12.37 19.82
CA VAL A 31 -12.10 -12.03 18.45
C VAL A 31 -11.88 -10.54 18.16
N THR A 32 -12.11 -9.68 19.16
CA THR A 32 -11.84 -8.24 19.08
C THR A 32 -10.36 -7.93 18.88
N SER A 33 -9.46 -8.61 19.59
CA SER A 33 -8.00 -8.43 19.42
C SER A 33 -7.55 -8.81 18.01
N LEU A 34 -8.15 -9.87 17.45
CA LEU A 34 -7.87 -10.31 16.09
C LEU A 34 -8.42 -9.32 15.04
N ALA A 35 -9.65 -8.85 15.21
CA ALA A 35 -10.26 -7.83 14.35
C ALA A 35 -9.42 -6.54 14.32
N ASN A 36 -8.98 -6.06 15.49
CA ASN A 36 -8.12 -4.88 15.62
C ASN A 36 -6.76 -5.06 14.93
N SER A 37 -6.16 -6.25 15.03
CA SER A 37 -4.89 -6.55 14.40
C SER A 37 -4.98 -6.52 12.87
N PHE A 38 -6.03 -7.13 12.30
CA PHE A 38 -6.27 -7.06 10.85
C PHE A 38 -6.62 -5.64 10.39
N PHE A 39 -7.35 -4.86 11.20
CA PHE A 39 -7.63 -3.45 10.91
C PHE A 39 -6.35 -2.61 10.83
N MET A 40 -5.46 -2.75 11.82
CA MET A 40 -4.17 -2.06 11.85
C MET A 40 -3.31 -2.41 10.64
N LEU A 41 -3.29 -3.67 10.23
CA LEU A 41 -2.59 -4.08 9.00
C LEU A 41 -3.25 -3.51 7.74
N ALA A 42 -4.59 -3.49 7.66
CA ALA A 42 -5.29 -2.88 6.54
C ALA A 42 -4.91 -1.40 6.37
N LEU A 43 -4.84 -0.64 7.47
CA LEU A 43 -4.42 0.77 7.46
C LEU A 43 -2.99 0.94 6.93
N LEU A 44 -2.06 0.06 7.31
CA LEU A 44 -0.69 0.08 6.79
C LEU A 44 -0.70 -0.07 5.25
N PHE A 45 -1.47 -1.00 4.71
CA PHE A 45 -1.58 -1.19 3.26
C PHE A 45 -2.30 -0.04 2.55
N PHE A 46 -3.31 0.57 3.18
CA PHE A 46 -3.93 1.80 2.67
C PHE A 46 -2.91 2.94 2.59
N MET A 47 -2.08 3.12 3.62
CA MET A 47 -1.04 4.15 3.62
C MET A 47 -0.02 3.92 2.50
N ILE A 48 0.46 2.68 2.31
CA ILE A 48 1.36 2.31 1.20
C ILE A 48 0.69 2.62 -0.15
N THR A 49 -0.58 2.27 -0.30
CA THR A 49 -1.34 2.51 -1.53
C THR A 49 -1.48 4.00 -1.82
N ALA A 50 -1.85 4.79 -0.82
CA ALA A 50 -1.98 6.24 -0.94
C ALA A 50 -0.63 6.88 -1.33
N PHE A 51 0.45 6.44 -0.68
CA PHE A 51 1.80 6.90 -0.98
C PHE A 51 2.19 6.61 -2.44
N ILE A 52 2.01 5.37 -2.90
CA ILE A 52 2.26 5.00 -4.31
C ILE A 52 1.33 5.77 -5.26
N GLY A 53 0.08 6.02 -4.84
CA GLY A 53 -0.90 6.81 -5.58
C GLY A 53 -0.38 8.23 -5.87
N VAL A 54 0.33 8.85 -4.93
CA VAL A 54 0.98 10.16 -5.17
C VAL A 54 2.02 10.05 -6.30
N PHE A 55 2.84 9.01 -6.36
CA PHE A 55 3.79 8.82 -7.47
C PHE A 55 3.10 8.59 -8.81
N VAL A 56 2.06 7.76 -8.84
CA VAL A 56 1.31 7.45 -10.07
C VAL A 56 0.52 8.65 -10.58
N SER A 57 0.06 9.55 -9.69
CA SER A 57 -0.67 10.76 -10.07
C SER A 57 0.12 11.73 -10.96
N GLY A 58 1.44 11.56 -11.06
CA GLY A 58 2.32 12.50 -11.76
C GLY A 58 2.67 13.73 -10.92
N PHE A 59 2.34 13.75 -9.62
CA PHE A 59 2.75 14.81 -8.69
C PHE A 59 4.26 15.08 -8.77
N PHE A 60 5.08 14.02 -8.65
CA PHE A 60 6.53 14.15 -8.70
C PHE A 60 7.06 14.51 -10.10
N ASP A 61 6.39 14.05 -11.17
CA ASP A 61 6.75 14.43 -12.54
C ASP A 61 6.51 15.93 -12.77
N ASN A 62 5.39 16.47 -12.27
CA ASN A 62 5.07 17.90 -12.31
C ASN A 62 6.00 18.72 -11.41
N PHE A 63 6.32 18.21 -10.22
CA PHE A 63 7.28 18.84 -9.31
C PHE A 63 8.66 18.96 -9.97
N GLN A 64 9.16 17.86 -10.57
CA GLN A 64 10.43 17.85 -11.30
C GLN A 64 10.42 18.83 -12.48
N LYS A 65 9.34 18.84 -13.27
CA LYS A 65 9.17 19.78 -14.39
C LYS A 65 9.23 21.24 -13.92
N ASN A 66 8.41 21.60 -12.93
CA ASN A 66 8.32 22.98 -12.43
C ASN A 66 9.63 23.45 -11.76
N MET A 67 10.27 22.57 -11.00
CA MET A 67 11.56 22.87 -10.38
C MET A 67 12.65 23.06 -11.44
N LYS A 68 12.67 22.22 -12.48
CA LYS A 68 13.62 22.38 -13.59
C LYS A 68 13.32 23.61 -14.41
N ASP A 69 12.07 23.98 -14.67
CA ASP A 69 11.74 25.22 -15.39
C ASP A 69 12.20 26.46 -14.61
N THR A 70 12.05 26.44 -13.28
CA THR A 70 12.55 27.49 -12.39
C THR A 70 14.08 27.55 -12.36
N LEU A 71 14.76 26.40 -12.38
CA LEU A 71 16.22 26.30 -12.39
C LEU A 71 16.83 26.49 -13.80
N ARG A 72 16.10 26.19 -14.88
CA ARG A 72 16.53 26.36 -16.28
C ARG A 72 16.58 27.82 -16.71
N LEU A 73 15.82 28.70 -16.05
CA LEU A 73 16.10 30.15 -16.11
C LEU A 73 17.57 30.47 -15.77
N ARG A 74 18.33 29.56 -15.13
CA ARG A 74 19.77 29.71 -14.86
C ARG A 74 20.73 28.93 -15.76
N LYS A 75 20.33 27.91 -16.54
CA LYS A 75 21.28 27.11 -17.35
C LYS A 75 20.62 26.42 -18.55
N ASN A 76 20.93 26.90 -19.75
CA ASN A 76 20.39 26.44 -21.04
C ASN A 76 20.94 25.08 -21.56
N THR A 77 21.69 24.32 -20.76
CA THR A 77 22.60 23.28 -21.31
C THR A 77 22.36 21.85 -20.80
N GLU A 78 21.28 21.57 -20.07
CA GLU A 78 21.03 20.21 -19.55
C GLU A 78 20.09 19.35 -20.41
N PRO A 79 20.37 18.02 -20.50
CA PRO A 79 19.64 17.07 -21.34
C PRO A 79 18.15 16.99 -20.98
N LYS A 80 17.33 16.70 -22.00
CA LYS A 80 15.86 16.74 -21.94
C LYS A 80 15.21 15.49 -21.34
N ASP A 81 15.98 14.43 -21.08
CA ASP A 81 15.43 13.15 -20.67
C ASP A 81 15.03 13.16 -19.20
N TYR A 82 13.71 13.15 -18.99
CA TYR A 82 13.08 13.04 -17.69
C TYR A 82 12.87 11.56 -17.34
N LEU A 83 13.07 11.20 -16.08
CA LEU A 83 12.67 9.90 -15.55
C LEU A 83 11.23 10.03 -15.05
N LYS A 84 10.26 9.61 -15.88
CA LYS A 84 8.82 9.61 -15.51
C LYS A 84 8.58 8.61 -14.39
N THR A 85 8.53 9.10 -13.16
CA THR A 85 8.24 8.30 -11.97
C THR A 85 6.85 7.69 -12.04
N SER A 86 5.90 8.38 -12.68
CA SER A 86 4.55 7.85 -12.97
C SER A 86 4.56 6.54 -13.77
N LYS A 87 5.54 6.35 -14.68
CA LYS A 87 5.64 5.12 -15.50
C LYS A 87 6.19 3.94 -14.71
N ILE A 88 7.08 4.18 -13.74
CA ILE A 88 7.72 3.14 -12.92
C ILE A 88 6.69 2.46 -11.99
N PHE A 89 5.74 3.23 -11.46
CA PHE A 89 4.78 2.74 -10.45
C PHE A 89 3.38 2.40 -11.01
N SER A 90 3.15 2.57 -12.31
CA SER A 90 1.84 2.48 -12.97
C SER A 90 0.99 1.22 -12.69
N LYS A 91 1.60 0.08 -12.34
CA LYS A 91 0.89 -1.20 -12.08
C LYS A 91 0.88 -1.63 -10.61
N GLN A 92 1.52 -0.90 -9.71
CA GLN A 92 1.71 -1.30 -8.32
C GLN A 92 0.56 -0.95 -7.35
N PRO A 93 -0.22 0.15 -7.50
CA PRO A 93 -1.16 0.55 -6.45
C PRO A 93 -2.35 -0.41 -6.32
N THR A 94 -2.77 -1.07 -7.41
CA THR A 94 -3.94 -1.96 -7.40
C THR A 94 -3.72 -3.21 -6.55
N TYR A 95 -2.49 -3.72 -6.48
CA TYR A 95 -2.15 -4.87 -5.63
C TYR A 95 -2.30 -4.53 -4.15
N TRP A 96 -1.65 -3.46 -3.70
CA TRP A 96 -1.66 -3.06 -2.29
C TRP A 96 -3.06 -2.63 -1.84
N LEU A 97 -3.82 -1.98 -2.71
CA LEU A 97 -5.21 -1.61 -2.44
C LEU A 97 -6.09 -2.85 -2.22
N ALA A 98 -5.94 -3.87 -3.08
CA ALA A 98 -6.73 -5.09 -2.97
C ALA A 98 -6.44 -5.86 -1.67
N VAL A 99 -5.18 -5.90 -1.24
CA VAL A 99 -4.81 -6.48 0.07
C VAL A 99 -5.42 -5.67 1.22
N ALA A 100 -5.35 -4.33 1.16
CA ALA A 100 -5.93 -3.45 2.17
C ALA A 100 -7.44 -3.67 2.34
N ILE A 101 -8.18 -3.69 1.22
CA ILE A 101 -9.63 -3.94 1.21
C ILE A 101 -9.94 -5.33 1.75
N GLY A 102 -9.18 -6.36 1.33
CA GLY A 102 -9.38 -7.73 1.82
C GLY A 102 -9.24 -7.84 3.34
N LEU A 103 -8.17 -7.25 3.90
CA LEU A 103 -7.96 -7.24 5.35
C LEU A 103 -9.03 -6.43 6.11
N LEU A 104 -9.49 -5.32 5.53
CA LEU A 104 -10.55 -4.51 6.12
C LEU A 104 -11.88 -5.27 6.15
N LEU A 105 -12.23 -5.98 5.08
CA LEU A 105 -13.44 -6.83 5.05
C LEU A 105 -13.36 -7.96 6.07
N ILE A 106 -12.20 -8.60 6.21
CA ILE A 106 -11.97 -9.65 7.22
C ILE A 106 -12.13 -9.08 8.64
N SER A 107 -11.53 -7.91 8.89
CA SER A 107 -11.64 -7.23 10.19
C SER A 107 -13.09 -6.89 10.53
N LEU A 108 -13.83 -6.29 9.58
CA LEU A 108 -15.25 -5.97 9.77
C LEU A 108 -16.10 -7.22 9.99
N LEU A 109 -15.85 -8.30 9.25
CA LEU A 109 -16.54 -9.57 9.42
C LEU A 109 -16.29 -10.12 10.82
N LEU A 110 -15.05 -10.13 11.30
CA LEU A 110 -14.73 -10.56 12.66
C LEU A 110 -15.43 -9.72 13.72
N LEU A 111 -15.54 -8.41 13.51
CA LEU A 111 -16.21 -7.50 14.44
C LEU A 111 -17.70 -7.80 14.60
N VAL A 112 -18.37 -8.33 13.57
CA VAL A 112 -19.76 -8.81 13.65
C VAL A 112 -19.90 -10.00 14.61
N PHE A 113 -18.85 -10.80 14.77
CA PHE A 113 -18.82 -11.97 15.65
C PHE A 113 -18.03 -11.73 16.96
N ALA A 114 -17.60 -10.50 17.21
CA ALA A 114 -16.73 -10.14 18.33
C ALA A 114 -17.50 -9.85 19.63
#